data_AF-W6KTM9-F1
#
_entry.id   AF-W6KTM9-F1
#
_cell.length_a   1.000
_cell.length_b   1.000
_cell.length_c   1.000
_cell.angle_alpha   90.00
_cell.angle_beta   90.00
_cell.angle_gamma   90.00
#
_symmetry.space_group_name_H-M   'P 1'
#
loop_
_entity.id
_entity.type
_entity.pdbx_description
1 polymer ?
#
loop_
_entity_poly.entity_id
_entity_poly.type
_entity_poly.pdbx_seq_one_letter_code
_entity_poly.pdbx_strand_id
1 'polypeptide(L)'
;MCAHPRYGGCEPDGDEAGAPDAPWACPTCTFLNPSRRQPVCSVCLARNPSPLGEKGARTAAGAGAADLYLWGCPEGYWVCSVEHGGCSKFNPNGVFYCQVCEKVRPSLASVRF
;
A
#
# COMPACT_ATOMS: atom_id res chain seq x y z
N MET A 1 -61.80 10.54 -15.53
CA MET A 1 -61.13 9.60 -14.61
C MET A 1 -59.63 9.86 -14.62
N CYS A 2 -59.08 10.36 -13.52
CA CYS A 2 -57.67 10.17 -13.13
C CYS A 2 -57.66 9.97 -11.60
N ALA A 3 -56.92 8.97 -11.14
CA ALA A 3 -56.96 8.45 -9.77
C ALA A 3 -56.08 9.24 -8.79
N HIS A 4 -56.44 9.09 -7.51
CA HIS A 4 -55.83 9.50 -6.22
C HIS A 4 -54.35 9.01 -6.00
N PRO A 5 -53.67 9.20 -4.83
CA PRO A 5 -53.10 10.45 -4.29
C PRO A 5 -51.71 10.28 -3.57
N ARG A 6 -51.05 11.41 -3.21
CA ARG A 6 -50.22 11.66 -1.99
C ARG A 6 -48.91 10.89 -1.66
N TYR A 7 -47.96 11.69 -1.12
CA TYR A 7 -46.64 11.41 -0.52
C TYR A 7 -45.53 11.18 -1.56
N GLY A 8 -44.48 12.00 -1.68
CA GLY A 8 -43.73 12.70 -0.64
C GLY A 8 -42.37 12.00 -0.51
N GLY A 9 -41.29 12.68 -0.91
CA GLY A 9 -39.91 12.23 -0.68
C GLY A 9 -39.09 12.09 -1.96
N CYS A 10 -38.38 13.15 -2.33
CA CYS A 10 -37.09 12.99 -2.99
C CYS A 10 -36.08 12.60 -1.89
N GLU A 11 -35.77 11.31 -1.77
CA GLU A 11 -34.67 10.86 -0.90
C GLU A 11 -33.60 10.16 -1.76
N PRO A 12 -32.35 10.63 -1.70
CA PRO A 12 -31.23 10.12 -2.48
C PRO A 12 -30.55 8.99 -1.69
N ASP A 13 -29.98 7.99 -2.35
CA ASP A 13 -28.82 7.33 -1.74
C ASP A 13 -27.91 6.78 -2.84
N GLY A 14 -26.65 7.16 -2.72
CA GLY A 14 -25.70 7.20 -3.81
C GLY A 14 -25.22 5.81 -4.21
N ASP A 15 -25.27 5.54 -5.51
CA ASP A 15 -24.37 4.58 -6.14
C ASP A 15 -22.96 5.20 -6.21
N GLU A 16 -22.35 5.43 -5.05
CA GLU A 16 -20.89 5.50 -4.96
C GLU A 16 -20.42 4.05 -5.15
N ALA A 17 -20.18 3.67 -6.40
CA ALA A 17 -19.58 2.40 -6.80
C ALA A 17 -18.13 2.28 -6.28
N GLY A 18 -17.95 2.33 -4.96
CA GLY A 18 -16.76 1.87 -4.27
C GLY A 18 -16.79 0.36 -4.30
N ALA A 19 -15.76 -0.27 -4.87
CA ALA A 19 -15.69 -1.72 -4.89
C ALA A 19 -15.81 -2.28 -3.45
N PRO A 20 -16.63 -3.32 -3.22
CA PRO A 20 -16.95 -3.78 -1.87
C PRO A 20 -15.72 -4.35 -1.18
N ASP A 21 -15.65 -4.17 0.15
CA ASP A 21 -14.65 -4.85 0.97
C ASP A 21 -14.90 -6.36 0.94
N ALA A 22 -13.89 -7.09 0.50
CA ALA A 22 -13.94 -8.52 0.27
C ALA A 22 -12.60 -9.14 0.70
N PRO A 23 -12.56 -10.44 1.01
CA PRO A 23 -11.30 -11.14 1.22
C PRO A 23 -10.48 -11.22 -0.08
N TRP A 24 -9.15 -11.32 0.04
CA TRP A 24 -8.25 -11.46 -1.11
C TRP A 24 -7.15 -12.49 -0.86
N ALA A 25 -6.92 -13.35 -1.86
CA ALA A 25 -5.85 -14.35 -1.81
C ALA A 25 -4.51 -13.73 -2.20
N CYS A 26 -3.49 -13.93 -1.38
CA CYS A 26 -2.15 -13.44 -1.67
C CYS A 26 -1.55 -14.17 -2.88
N PRO A 27 -1.09 -13.45 -3.93
CA PRO A 27 -0.47 -14.10 -5.10
C PRO A 27 0.90 -14.72 -4.78
N THR A 28 1.53 -14.34 -3.66
CA THR A 28 2.86 -14.83 -3.26
C THR A 28 2.79 -16.08 -2.40
N CYS A 29 1.91 -16.11 -1.39
CA CYS A 29 1.85 -17.22 -0.42
C CYS A 29 0.47 -17.87 -0.27
N THR A 30 -0.48 -17.53 -1.16
CA THR A 30 -1.86 -18.05 -1.23
C THR A 30 -2.74 -17.81 0.00
N PHE A 31 -2.22 -17.17 1.04
CA PHE A 31 -2.99 -16.82 2.23
C PHE A 31 -4.19 -15.92 1.91
N LEU A 32 -5.35 -16.25 2.47
CA LEU A 32 -6.59 -15.51 2.30
C LEU A 32 -6.70 -14.41 3.35
N ASN A 33 -6.40 -13.17 2.96
CA ASN A 33 -6.54 -12.01 3.82
C ASN A 33 -8.01 -11.60 3.94
N PRO A 34 -8.49 -11.20 5.12
CA PRO A 34 -9.92 -10.99 5.38
C PRO A 34 -10.52 -9.72 4.78
N SER A 35 -9.70 -8.70 4.47
CA SER A 35 -10.17 -7.40 3.99
C SER A 35 -9.24 -6.83 2.92
N ARG A 36 -9.83 -6.28 1.87
CA ARG A 36 -9.11 -5.56 0.80
C ARG A 36 -8.63 -4.19 1.25
N ARG A 37 -9.07 -3.69 2.41
CA ARG A 37 -8.47 -2.50 3.03
C ARG A 37 -7.06 -2.76 3.58
N GLN A 38 -6.70 -4.03 3.80
CA GLN A 38 -5.34 -4.39 4.21
C GLN A 38 -4.36 -4.14 3.05
N PRO A 39 -3.33 -3.30 3.22
CA PRO A 39 -2.41 -2.95 2.13
C PRO A 39 -1.39 -4.07 1.82
N VAL A 40 -1.21 -5.03 2.74
CA VAL A 40 -0.25 -6.12 2.63
C VAL A 40 -0.82 -7.42 3.21
N CYS A 41 -0.27 -8.56 2.79
CA CYS A 41 -0.62 -9.87 3.31
C CYS A 41 -0.17 -10.04 4.76
N SER A 42 -1.03 -10.57 5.62
CA SER A 42 -0.73 -10.78 7.04
C SER A 42 0.35 -11.84 7.31
N VAL A 43 0.64 -12.71 6.33
CA VAL A 43 1.61 -13.81 6.47
C VAL A 43 2.97 -13.44 5.87
N CYS A 44 3.01 -13.04 4.60
CA CYS A 44 4.26 -12.83 3.87
C CYS A 44 4.57 -11.35 3.59
N LEU A 45 3.68 -10.44 3.98
CA LEU A 45 3.80 -8.99 3.77
C LEU A 45 3.83 -8.54 2.29
N ALA A 46 3.53 -9.43 1.34
CA ALA A 46 3.35 -9.05 -0.07
C ALA A 46 2.19 -8.07 -0.22
N ARG A 47 2.30 -7.11 -1.15
CA ARG A 47 1.28 -6.08 -1.37
C ARG A 47 -0.06 -6.67 -1.78
N ASN A 48 -1.12 -6.05 -1.29
CA ASN A 48 -2.46 -6.28 -1.82
C ASN A 48 -2.52 -5.77 -3.27
N PRO A 49 -2.89 -6.60 -4.26
CA PRO A 49 -2.95 -6.19 -5.66
C PRO A 49 -4.10 -5.22 -5.97
N SER A 50 -5.11 -5.13 -5.11
CA SER A 50 -6.30 -4.31 -5.33
C SER A 50 -6.85 -3.70 -4.02
N PRO A 51 -6.07 -2.83 -3.34
CA PRO A 51 -6.47 -2.27 -2.06
C PRO A 51 -7.68 -1.34 -2.20
N LEU A 52 -8.53 -1.33 -1.18
CA LEU A 52 -9.65 -0.40 -1.07
C LEU A 52 -9.25 0.79 -0.19
N GLY A 53 -8.71 1.84 -0.80
CA GLY A 53 -8.29 3.03 -0.06
C GLY A 53 -7.87 4.24 -0.91
N GLU A 54 -8.69 5.29 -0.81
CA GLU A 54 -8.44 6.74 -0.92
C GLU A 54 -7.85 7.27 -2.23
N LYS A 55 -8.73 7.77 -3.11
CA LYS A 55 -8.40 8.70 -4.19
C LYS A 55 -7.83 10.00 -3.58
N GLY A 56 -6.55 10.06 -3.24
CA GLY A 56 -6.01 11.31 -2.70
C GLY A 56 -4.55 11.29 -2.25
N ALA A 57 -3.60 11.24 -3.19
CA ALA A 57 -2.30 11.89 -3.00
C ALA A 57 -1.61 12.10 -4.36
N ARG A 58 -1.85 13.27 -4.96
CA ARG A 58 -0.99 13.84 -6.01
C ARG A 58 -0.15 14.93 -5.32
N THR A 59 1.17 14.91 -5.48
CA THR A 59 1.96 15.97 -6.14
C THR A 59 3.45 15.61 -6.15
N ALA A 60 4.09 15.91 -7.28
CA ALA A 60 5.46 15.59 -7.65
C ALA A 60 6.47 16.64 -7.15
N ALA A 61 7.66 16.17 -6.75
CA ALA A 61 8.96 16.88 -6.75
C ALA A 61 10.04 15.81 -6.47
N GLY A 62 11.16 15.64 -7.17
CA GLY A 62 11.75 16.25 -8.35
C GLY A 62 13.12 15.57 -8.55
N ALA A 63 13.45 15.25 -9.82
CA ALA A 63 14.76 14.97 -10.42
C ALA A 63 15.73 13.91 -9.82
N GLY A 64 16.00 12.86 -10.62
CA GLY A 64 17.20 12.03 -10.52
C GLY A 64 17.10 10.72 -11.32
N ALA A 65 17.70 10.70 -12.51
CA ALA A 65 17.66 9.64 -13.52
C ALA A 65 17.74 8.18 -13.00
N ALA A 66 16.63 7.42 -13.13
CA ALA A 66 16.60 5.97 -13.27
C ALA A 66 15.16 5.51 -13.62
N ASP A 67 14.69 5.91 -14.79
CA ASP A 67 13.36 5.59 -15.34
C ASP A 67 13.27 4.13 -15.84
N LEU A 68 13.59 3.16 -14.98
CA LEU A 68 13.35 1.72 -15.25
C LEU A 68 12.96 0.86 -14.03
N TYR A 69 12.71 1.43 -12.85
CA TYR A 69 12.06 0.68 -11.75
C TYR A 69 10.99 1.52 -11.07
N LEU A 70 9.76 1.48 -11.60
CA LEU A 70 8.54 1.99 -10.97
C LEU A 70 8.12 1.11 -9.75
N TRP A 71 9.09 0.65 -8.97
CA TRP A 71 8.94 -0.08 -7.71
C TRP A 71 9.80 0.60 -6.64
N GLY A 72 9.67 1.92 -6.54
CA GLY A 72 10.30 2.71 -5.50
C GLY A 72 9.94 2.17 -4.11
N CYS A 73 10.87 2.32 -3.17
CA CYS A 73 10.61 2.00 -1.77
C CYS A 73 9.40 2.82 -1.30
N PRO A 74 8.35 2.20 -0.72
CA PRO A 74 7.17 2.94 -0.28
C PRO A 74 7.55 3.98 0.77
N GLU A 75 6.82 5.09 0.78
CA GLU A 75 7.07 6.20 1.69
C GLU A 75 7.05 5.73 3.16
N GLY A 76 7.96 6.26 3.97
CA GLY A 76 8.12 5.82 5.35
C GLY A 76 8.92 4.52 5.54
N TYR A 77 9.37 3.89 4.45
CA TYR A 77 10.20 2.68 4.49
C TYR A 77 11.56 2.88 3.79
N TRP A 78 12.51 2.01 4.13
CA TRP A 78 13.76 1.81 3.40
C TRP A 78 13.90 0.34 2.98
N VAL A 79 14.51 0.11 1.82
CA VAL A 79 14.78 -1.24 1.30
C VAL A 79 16.14 -1.74 1.79
N CYS A 80 16.17 -2.97 2.32
CA CYS A 80 17.41 -3.63 2.68
C CYS A 80 18.22 -3.95 1.41
N SER A 81 19.29 -3.21 1.16
CA SER A 81 20.05 -3.26 -0.09
C SER A 81 20.69 -4.63 -0.31
N VAL A 82 20.24 -5.34 -1.33
CA VAL A 82 20.82 -6.61 -1.77
C VAL A 82 22.27 -6.47 -2.20
N GLU A 83 22.63 -5.32 -2.80
CA GLU A 83 23.99 -5.01 -3.24
C GLU A 83 24.98 -4.94 -2.07
N HIS A 84 24.50 -4.63 -0.87
CA HIS A 84 25.28 -4.61 0.36
C HIS A 84 25.07 -5.88 1.22
N GLY A 85 24.59 -6.97 0.60
CA GLY A 85 24.32 -8.25 1.27
C GLY A 85 23.04 -8.25 2.11
N GLY A 86 22.09 -7.38 1.80
CA GLY A 86 20.77 -7.30 2.42
C GLY A 86 19.72 -8.22 1.79
N CYS A 87 18.56 -8.33 2.43
CA CYS A 87 17.52 -9.30 2.06
C CYS A 87 16.36 -8.72 1.23
N SER A 88 16.47 -7.52 0.66
CA SER A 88 15.40 -6.80 -0.08
C SER A 88 14.13 -6.42 0.71
N LYS A 89 14.06 -6.72 2.02
CA LYS A 89 12.93 -6.35 2.88
C LYS A 89 12.74 -4.84 2.98
N PHE A 90 11.48 -4.40 3.00
CA PHE A 90 11.09 -3.06 3.42
C PHE A 90 11.07 -2.95 4.96
N ASN A 91 11.77 -1.96 5.49
CA ASN A 91 11.88 -1.69 6.92
C ASN A 91 11.39 -0.27 7.22
N PRO A 92 10.71 -0.01 8.35
CA PRO A 92 10.27 1.34 8.71
C PRO A 92 11.45 2.31 8.83
N ASN A 93 11.26 3.59 8.49
CA ASN A 93 12.30 4.61 8.61
C ASN A 93 12.76 4.87 10.06
N GLY A 94 11.94 4.48 11.05
CA GLY A 94 12.28 4.55 12.47
C GLY A 94 13.24 3.47 12.97
N VAL A 95 13.60 2.48 12.14
CA VAL A 95 14.58 1.44 12.52
C VAL A 95 15.85 1.55 11.68
N PHE A 96 16.99 1.31 12.32
CA PHE A 96 18.32 1.45 11.72
C PHE A 96 18.90 0.15 11.16
N TYR A 97 18.36 -0.99 11.59
CA TYR A 97 18.78 -2.33 11.17
C TYR A 97 17.61 -3.09 10.56
N CYS A 98 17.91 -3.94 9.58
CA CYS A 98 16.90 -4.79 8.96
C CYS A 98 16.41 -5.83 9.97
N GLN A 99 15.10 -5.93 10.15
CA GLN A 99 14.50 -6.88 11.11
C GLN A 99 14.59 -8.36 10.69
N VAL A 100 15.13 -8.65 9.50
CA VAL A 100 15.29 -10.03 8.99
C VAL A 100 16.75 -10.46 8.92
N CYS A 101 17.63 -9.61 8.41
CA CYS A 101 19.04 -9.96 8.18
C CYS A 101 20.03 -9.02 8.88
N GLU A 102 19.54 -8.15 9.76
CA GLU A 102 20.33 -7.28 10.66
C GLU A 102 21.30 -6.29 9.97
N LYS A 103 21.23 -6.16 8.64
CA LYS A 103 22.02 -5.17 7.89
C LYS A 103 21.56 -3.76 8.19
N VAL A 104 22.53 -2.85 8.26
CA VAL A 104 22.29 -1.42 8.52
C VAL A 104 21.59 -0.76 7.34
N ARG A 105 20.76 0.24 7.64
CA ARG A 105 20.13 1.11 6.64
C ARG A 105 21.20 1.79 5.77
N PRO A 106 21.12 1.71 4.43
CA PRO A 106 22.14 2.24 3.54
C PRO A 106 22.46 3.73 3.75
N SER A 107 21.45 4.55 4.03
CA SER A 107 21.64 6.00 4.26
C SER A 107 22.38 6.34 5.57
N LEU A 108 22.60 5.36 6.45
CA LEU A 108 23.36 5.54 7.70
C LEU A 108 24.79 5.02 7.60
N ALA A 109 25.12 4.23 6.58
CA ALA A 109 26.47 3.75 6.35
C ALA A 109 27.46 4.90 6.03
N SER A 110 26.93 6.07 5.62
CA SER A 110 27.74 7.26 5.27
C SER A 110 27.90 8.26 6.41
N VAL A 111 27.24 8.08 7.56
CA VAL A 111 27.40 8.98 8.71
C VAL A 111 28.65 8.55 9.49
N ARG A 112 29.72 9.34 9.41
CA ARG A 112 30.90 9.20 10.27
C ARG A 112 30.72 10.09 11.50
N PHE A 113 31.00 9.53 12.67
CA PHE A 113 31.05 10.24 13.96
C PHE A 113 32.46 10.75 14.22
#